data_AF-A0A4U7D3T3-F1
#
_entry.id   AF-A0A4U7D3T3-F1
#
_cell.length_a   1.000
_cell.length_b   1.000
_cell.length_c   1.000
_cell.angle_alpha   90.00
_cell.angle_beta   90.00
_cell.angle_gamma   90.00
#
_symmetry.space_group_name_H-M   'P 1'
#
loop_
_entity.id
_entity.type
_entity.pdbx_description
1 polymer ?
#
loop_
_entity_poly.entity_id
_entity_poly.type
_entity_poly.pdbx_seq_one_letter_code
_entity_poly.pdbx_strand_id
1 'polypeptide(L)'
;DVTSEVGIVGNASNGTLNEIRVSVAGAAGSDQIDLSETTIEAVGPNGQENLVFNGTDSVDNLTANQFGVKDDNGNFVSSDNAVLDEDSQM
;
A
#
# COMPACT_ATOMS: atom_id res chain seq x y z
N ASP A 1 14.17 8.69 0.17
CA ASP A 1 14.36 9.00 1.60
C ASP A 1 13.27 8.24 2.36
N VAL A 2 13.60 7.48 3.41
CA VAL A 2 12.60 6.71 4.18
C VAL A 2 12.52 7.37 5.56
N THR A 3 11.55 8.26 5.74
CA THR A 3 11.40 9.12 6.91
C THR A 3 10.72 8.44 8.11
N SER A 4 10.89 7.12 8.23
CA SER A 4 10.28 6.20 9.21
C SER A 4 8.80 5.89 8.98
N GLU A 5 8.43 4.62 9.19
CA GLU A 5 7.04 4.18 9.21
C GLU A 5 6.74 3.48 10.54
N VAL A 6 5.61 3.86 11.15
CA VAL A 6 5.07 3.24 12.35
C VAL A 6 3.87 2.39 11.94
N GLY A 7 4.03 1.07 11.94
CA GLY A 7 2.92 0.12 11.75
C GLY A 7 2.05 0.05 13.01
N ILE A 8 0.74 -0.14 12.85
CA ILE A 8 -0.17 -0.32 13.99
C ILE A 8 -0.01 -1.77 14.47
N VAL A 9 0.46 -1.96 15.70
CA VAL A 9 0.52 -3.29 16.33
C VAL A 9 -0.90 -3.74 16.65
N GLY A 10 -1.35 -4.80 15.97
CA GLY A 10 -2.70 -5.35 16.11
C GLY A 10 -2.92 -6.08 17.42
N ASN A 11 -1.85 -6.61 18.00
CA ASN A 11 -1.93 -7.28 19.29
C ASN A 11 -0.60 -7.11 20.05
N ALA A 12 -0.66 -6.31 21.12
CA ALA A 12 0.48 -6.00 21.98
C ALA A 12 1.05 -7.23 22.71
N SER A 13 0.31 -8.34 22.74
CA SER A 13 0.69 -9.57 23.45
C SER A 13 1.48 -10.56 22.59
N ASN A 14 1.27 -10.56 21.27
CA ASN A 14 2.00 -11.41 20.32
C ASN A 14 2.88 -10.62 19.34
N GLY A 15 2.80 -9.28 19.36
CA GLY A 15 3.68 -8.38 18.63
C GLY A 15 3.41 -8.30 17.13
N THR A 16 2.26 -8.80 16.66
CA THR A 16 1.92 -8.80 15.23
C THR A 16 1.39 -7.45 14.78
N LEU A 17 1.84 -6.96 13.61
CA LEU A 17 1.28 -5.79 12.95
C LEU A 17 -0.10 -6.10 12.37
N ASN A 18 -1.07 -5.21 12.56
CA ASN A 18 -2.38 -5.32 11.93
C ASN A 18 -2.40 -4.68 10.54
N GLU A 19 -1.72 -3.54 10.43
CA GLU A 19 -1.78 -2.67 9.26
C GLU A 19 -0.45 -1.89 9.13
N ILE A 20 -0.01 -1.74 7.89
CA ILE A 20 1.11 -0.92 7.45
C ILE A 20 0.54 0.05 6.41
N ARG A 21 0.91 1.33 6.46
CA ARG A 21 0.37 2.39 5.60
C ARG A 21 1.51 3.14 4.93
N VAL A 22 1.84 2.69 3.73
CA VAL A 22 2.90 3.28 2.91
C VAL A 22 2.31 4.42 2.08
N SER A 23 2.89 5.62 2.20
CA SER A 23 2.60 6.73 1.29
C SER A 23 3.56 6.71 0.10
N VAL A 24 3.04 6.82 -1.11
CA VAL A 24 3.81 6.84 -2.36
C VAL A 24 3.66 8.22 -2.99
N ALA A 25 4.76 8.78 -3.50
CA ALA A 25 4.76 10.07 -4.18
C ALA A 25 5.64 10.01 -5.43
N GLY A 26 5.21 10.72 -6.48
CA GLY A 26 6.01 10.94 -7.67
C GLY A 26 7.25 11.76 -7.39
N ALA A 27 8.32 11.51 -8.15
CA ALA A 27 9.45 12.44 -8.17
C ALA A 27 9.09 13.65 -9.04
N ALA A 28 9.75 14.79 -8.83
CA ALA A 28 9.56 15.95 -9.71
C ALA A 28 9.85 15.56 -11.18
N GLY A 29 8.87 15.77 -12.06
CA GLY A 29 8.94 15.37 -13.47
C GLY A 29 8.70 13.88 -13.75
N SER A 30 8.19 13.11 -12.78
CA SER A 30 7.61 11.78 -13.08
C SER A 30 6.19 11.96 -13.60
N ASP A 31 5.85 11.30 -14.71
CA ASP A 31 4.52 11.38 -15.30
C ASP A 31 3.49 10.65 -14.41
N GLN A 32 3.54 9.31 -14.40
CA GLN A 32 2.51 8.47 -13.80
C GLN A 32 3.13 7.27 -13.09
N ILE A 33 2.62 6.93 -11.91
CA ILE A 33 2.92 5.66 -11.23
C ILE A 33 1.67 4.80 -11.27
N ASP A 34 1.72 3.69 -12.00
CA ASP A 34 0.65 2.69 -11.97
C ASP A 34 0.84 1.77 -10.76
N LEU A 35 -0.06 1.92 -9.77
CA LEU A 35 -0.05 1.12 -8.55
C LEU A 35 -0.77 -0.23 -8.75
N SER A 36 -1.56 -0.38 -9.82
CA SER A 36 -2.21 -1.65 -10.16
C SER A 36 -1.23 -2.70 -10.69
N GLU A 37 -0.12 -2.25 -11.29
CA GLU A 37 0.99 -3.10 -11.74
C GLU A 37 2.17 -3.15 -10.76
N THR A 38 2.06 -2.44 -9.63
CA THR A 38 3.11 -2.40 -8.62
C THR A 38 3.16 -3.69 -7.79
N THR A 39 4.36 -4.13 -7.45
CA THR A 39 4.62 -5.21 -6.48
C THR A 39 5.37 -4.64 -5.28
N ILE A 40 4.93 -4.99 -4.07
CA ILE A 40 5.65 -4.64 -2.83
C ILE A 40 6.36 -5.89 -2.32
N GLU A 41 7.69 -5.82 -2.19
CA GLU A 41 8.47 -6.88 -1.57
C GLU A 41 8.58 -6.63 -0.06
N ALA A 42 7.80 -7.37 0.71
CA ALA A 42 7.80 -7.30 2.17
C ALA A 42 8.78 -8.34 2.74
N VAL A 43 9.76 -7.90 3.52
CA VAL A 43 10.75 -8.78 4.17
C VAL A 43 10.57 -8.73 5.68
N GLY A 44 10.34 -9.89 6.29
CA GLY A 44 10.20 -10.04 7.73
C GLY A 44 11.04 -11.21 8.28
N PRO A 45 10.97 -11.48 9.60
CA PRO A 45 11.71 -12.56 10.24
C PRO A 45 11.44 -13.95 9.65
N ASN A 46 10.31 -14.12 8.96
CA ASN A 46 9.88 -15.38 8.35
C ASN A 46 10.22 -15.48 6.84
N GLY A 47 10.94 -14.50 6.27
CA GLY A 47 11.31 -14.47 4.85
C GLY A 47 10.71 -13.29 4.10
N GLN A 48 10.69 -13.41 2.76
CA GLN A 48 10.11 -12.41 1.86
C GLN A 48 8.74 -12.87 1.36
N GLU A 49 7.84 -11.91 1.16
CA GLU A 49 6.54 -12.08 0.49
C GLU A 49 6.37 -10.98 -0.56
N ASN A 50 5.77 -11.34 -1.69
CA ASN A 50 5.47 -10.38 -2.74
C ASN A 50 3.99 -10.03 -2.65
N LEU A 51 3.70 -8.79 -2.27
CA LEU A 51 2.35 -8.28 -2.23
C LEU A 51 1.99 -7.73 -3.60
N VAL A 52 0.87 -8.20 -4.14
CA VAL A 52 0.32 -7.74 -5.43
C VAL A 52 -0.93 -6.92 -5.20
N PHE A 53 -1.20 -5.98 -6.10
CA PHE A 53 -2.38 -5.13 -5.99
C PHE A 53 -3.68 -5.94 -6.01
N ASN A 54 -4.62 -5.53 -5.16
CA ASN A 54 -6.01 -5.98 -5.19
C ASN A 54 -6.93 -4.74 -5.15
N GLY A 55 -7.70 -4.54 -6.22
CA GLY A 55 -8.69 -3.46 -6.35
C GLY A 55 -9.97 -3.70 -5.57
N THR A 56 -9.88 -4.28 -4.36
CA THR A 56 -11.01 -4.48 -3.46
C THR A 56 -11.38 -3.20 -2.72
N ASP A 57 -12.62 -3.14 -2.25
CA ASP A 57 -13.22 -2.02 -1.51
C ASP A 57 -13.08 -2.14 0.02
N SER A 58 -12.41 -3.19 0.53
CA SER A 58 -12.24 -3.42 1.96
C SER A 58 -10.95 -4.17 2.31
N VAL A 59 -10.37 -3.85 3.47
CA VAL A 59 -9.23 -4.60 4.05
C VAL A 59 -9.59 -6.07 4.29
N ASP A 60 -10.84 -6.36 4.66
CA ASP A 60 -11.28 -7.71 5.00
C ASP A 60 -11.23 -8.69 3.81
N ASN A 61 -11.16 -8.15 2.59
CA ASN A 61 -11.09 -8.91 1.35
C ASN A 61 -9.65 -9.13 0.86
N LEU A 62 -8.64 -8.57 1.55
CA LEU A 62 -7.23 -8.77 1.21
C LEU A 62 -6.73 -10.12 1.74
N THR A 63 -6.03 -10.87 0.89
CA THR A 63 -5.25 -12.03 1.32
C THR A 63 -3.85 -11.63 1.77
N ALA A 64 -3.12 -12.55 2.42
CA ALA A 64 -1.82 -12.27 3.01
C ALA A 64 -0.75 -11.74 2.02
N ASN A 65 -0.91 -12.01 0.73
CA ASN A 65 -0.01 -11.61 -0.36
C ASN A 65 -0.56 -10.44 -1.19
N GLN A 66 -1.42 -9.61 -0.61
CA GLN A 66 -2.09 -8.52 -1.32
C GLN A 66 -2.00 -7.20 -0.58
N PHE A 67 -2.04 -6.11 -1.35
CA PHE A 67 -2.23 -4.76 -0.82
C PHE A 67 -3.38 -4.07 -1.55
N GLY A 68 -4.04 -3.14 -0.87
CA GLY A 68 -5.02 -2.22 -1.47
C GLY A 68 -4.46 -0.81 -1.52
N VAL A 69 -4.98 0.00 -2.43
CA VAL A 69 -4.63 1.42 -2.57
C VAL A 69 -5.80 2.26 -2.05
N LYS A 70 -5.48 3.34 -1.36
CA LYS A 70 -6.46 4.34 -0.92
C LYS A 70 -6.14 5.71 -1.50
N ASP A 71 -7.18 6.46 -1.81
CA ASP A 71 -7.08 7.88 -2.13
C ASP A 71 -6.82 8.72 -0.86
N ASP A 72 -6.59 10.01 -1.04
CA ASP A 72 -6.34 10.97 0.06
C ASP A 72 -7.56 11.16 0.97
N ASN A 73 -8.74 10.73 0.54
CA ASN A 73 -9.95 10.70 1.35
C ASN A 73 -10.10 9.39 2.15
N GLY A 74 -9.18 8.43 1.98
CA GLY A 74 -9.15 7.15 2.66
C GLY A 74 -10.04 6.08 2.03
N ASN A 75 -10.60 6.33 0.84
CA ASN A 75 -11.42 5.35 0.11
C ASN A 75 -10.54 4.42 -0.70
N PHE A 76 -10.94 3.16 -0.82
CA PHE A 76 -10.28 2.22 -1.71
C PHE A 76 -10.52 2.58 -3.18
N VAL A 77 -9.47 2.43 -3.99
CA VAL A 77 -9.53 2.65 -5.43
C VAL A 77 -9.48 1.32 -6.19
N SER A 78 -10.28 1.23 -7.26
CA SER A 78 -10.26 0.10 -8.19
C SER A 78 -9.01 0.13 -9.06
N SER A 79 -8.69 -0.99 -9.73
CA SER A 79 -7.51 -1.11 -10.61
C SER A 79 -7.41 0.02 -11.63
N ASP A 80 -8.52 0.36 -12.29
CA ASP A 80 -8.55 1.40 -13.33
C ASP A 80 -8.20 2.80 -12.81
N ASN A 81 -8.32 3.02 -11.49
CA ASN A 81 -8.07 4.29 -10.83
C ASN A 81 -6.88 4.21 -9.85
N ALA A 82 -6.17 3.08 -9.79
CA ALA A 82 -5.01 2.89 -8.91
C ALA A 82 -3.75 3.47 -9.58
N VAL A 83 -3.84 4.74 -9.95
CA VAL A 83 -2.84 5.48 -10.68
C VAL A 83 -2.52 6.73 -9.88
N LEU A 84 -1.22 7.01 -9.70
CA LEU A 84 -0.75 8.28 -9.17
C LEU A 84 -0.27 9.15 -10.32
N ASP A 85 -0.95 10.27 -10.54
CA ASP A 85 -0.61 11.30 -11.52
C ASP A 85 -0.62 12.70 -10.86
N GLU A 86 -0.32 13.74 -11.63
CA GLU A 86 -0.27 15.13 -11.15
C GLU A 86 -1.62 15.61 -10.57
N ASP A 87 -2.75 15.03 -10.99
CA ASP A 87 -4.09 15.35 -10.49
C ASP A 87 -4.40 14.60 -9.19
N SER A 88 -3.77 13.45 -8.95
CA SER A 88 -3.91 12.61 -7.75
C SER A 88 -2.95 12.99 -6.61
N GLN A 89 -2.16 14.07 -6.77
CA GLN A 89 -1.17 14.56 -5.81
C GLN A 89 -1.60 15.88 -5.12
N MET A 90 -2.85 16.32 -5.30
CA MET A 90 -3.36 17.66 -4.92
C MET A 90 -4.43 17.66 -3.83
#